data_AF-A0A929YZE3-F1
#
_entry.id   AF-A0A929YZE3-F1
#
_cell.length_a   1.000
_cell.length_b   1.000
_cell.length_c   1.000
_cell.angle_alpha   90.00
_cell.angle_beta   90.00
_cell.angle_gamma   90.00
#
_symmetry.space_group_name_H-M   'P 1'
#
loop_
_entity.id
_entity.type
_entity.pdbx_description
1 polymer ?
#
loop_
_entity_poly.entity_id
_entity_poly.type
_entity_poly.pdbx_seq_one_letter_code
_entity_poly.pdbx_strand_id
1 'polypeptide(L)'
;MERIYRRDILDFVTVATEFCKQVEQCSGSERGEFTAVMQRLLPMVYLKAAFIDEIEEGVGYVDAVVTESDYEYVRTQIAAIMRDADDYLDVFVEQ
;
A
#
# COMPACT_ATOMS: atom_id res chain seq x y z
N MET A 1 19.61 -7.78 14.45
CA MET A 1 19.44 -6.30 14.45
C MET A 1 20.17 -5.59 13.31
N GLU A 2 21.32 -6.08 12.83
CA GLU A 2 22.07 -5.37 11.76
C GLU A 2 21.36 -5.38 10.38
N ARG A 3 20.54 -6.41 10.09
CA ARG A 3 19.83 -6.52 8.80
C ARG A 3 18.66 -5.54 8.60
N ILE A 4 17.97 -5.08 9.66
CA ILE A 4 16.81 -4.17 9.53
C ILE A 4 17.22 -2.74 9.14
N TYR A 5 18.50 -2.37 9.31
CA TYR A 5 19.03 -1.07 8.93
C TYR A 5 19.72 -1.08 7.55
N ARG A 6 19.57 -2.17 6.79
CA ARG A 6 20.05 -2.20 5.40
C ARG A 6 19.27 -1.16 4.57
N ARG A 7 19.96 -0.58 3.60
CA ARG A 7 19.43 0.52 2.78
C ARG A 7 18.20 0.11 1.96
N ASP A 8 18.18 -1.09 1.41
CA ASP A 8 17.04 -1.68 0.71
C ASP A 8 15.78 -1.74 1.58
N ILE A 9 15.92 -2.14 2.85
CA ILE A 9 14.82 -2.18 3.82
C ILE A 9 14.35 -0.77 4.17
N LEU A 10 15.28 0.15 4.45
CA LEU A 10 14.92 1.54 4.76
C LEU A 10 14.23 2.24 3.59
N ASP A 11 14.70 1.99 2.37
CA ASP A 11 14.06 2.47 1.14
C ASP A 11 12.65 1.91 1.00
N PHE A 12 12.44 0.61 1.25
CA PHE A 12 11.11 0.01 1.22
C PHE A 12 10.18 0.59 2.29
N VAL A 13 10.64 0.68 3.55
CA VAL A 13 9.87 1.27 4.65
C VAL A 13 9.48 2.71 4.34
N THR A 14 10.35 3.48 3.69
CA THR A 14 10.06 4.86 3.26
C THR A 14 8.90 4.89 2.27
N VAL A 15 8.95 4.05 1.22
CA VAL A 15 7.88 4.02 0.20
C VAL A 15 6.58 3.46 0.78
N ALA A 16 6.65 2.43 1.62
CA ALA A 16 5.49 1.87 2.33
C ALA A 16 4.84 2.91 3.25
N THR A 17 5.65 3.71 3.94
CA THR A 17 5.16 4.81 4.79
C THR A 17 4.42 5.87 3.97
N GLU A 18 4.96 6.25 2.81
CA GLU A 18 4.27 7.21 1.94
C GLU A 18 2.99 6.63 1.35
N PHE A 19 2.94 5.31 1.06
CA PHE A 19 1.71 4.62 0.69
C PHE A 19 0.64 4.69 1.80
N CYS A 20 0.98 4.32 3.03
CA CYS A 20 0.05 4.38 4.15
C CYS A 20 -0.50 5.80 4.34
N LYS A 21 0.40 6.79 4.37
CA LYS A 21 0.03 8.20 4.47
C LYS A 21 -0.90 8.64 3.33
N GLN A 22 -0.62 8.23 2.08
CA GLN A 22 -1.44 8.59 0.93
C GLN A 22 -2.86 8.03 1.05
N VAL A 23 -3.03 6.78 1.47
CA VAL A 23 -4.37 6.16 1.60
C VAL A 23 -5.11 6.68 2.82
N GLU A 24 -4.42 7.00 3.92
CA GLU A 24 -4.99 7.60 5.13
C GLU A 24 -5.47 9.04 4.91
N GLN A 25 -4.84 9.78 4.00
CA GLN A 25 -5.09 11.21 3.77
C GLN A 25 -5.76 11.51 2.42
N CYS A 26 -6.23 10.48 1.70
CA CYS A 26 -6.79 10.66 0.35
C CYS A 26 -8.16 11.37 0.32
N SER A 27 -8.85 11.48 1.45
CA SER A 27 -10.18 12.10 1.55
C SER A 27 -10.24 13.46 0.86
N GLY A 28 -11.17 13.61 -0.10
CA GLY A 28 -11.39 14.86 -0.84
C GLY A 28 -10.47 15.08 -2.04
N SER A 29 -9.57 14.14 -2.35
CA SER A 29 -8.77 14.18 -3.57
C SER A 29 -9.64 14.02 -4.82
N GLU A 30 -9.26 14.65 -5.93
CA GLU A 30 -9.85 14.34 -7.22
C GLU A 30 -9.41 12.95 -7.69
N ARG A 31 -10.32 12.20 -8.33
CA ARG A 31 -10.04 10.84 -8.85
C ARG A 31 -8.81 10.79 -9.76
N GLY A 32 -8.63 11.78 -10.63
CA GLY A 32 -7.49 11.85 -11.54
C GLY A 32 -6.16 12.03 -10.81
N GLU A 33 -6.13 12.86 -9.77
CA GLU A 33 -4.96 13.07 -8.93
C GLU A 33 -4.64 11.81 -8.13
N PHE A 34 -5.64 11.23 -7.46
CA PHE A 34 -5.49 10.00 -6.69
C PHE A 34 -4.93 8.87 -7.55
N THR A 35 -5.55 8.60 -8.71
CA THR A 35 -5.10 7.53 -9.61
C THR A 35 -3.71 7.78 -10.17
N ALA A 36 -3.36 9.02 -10.53
CA ALA A 36 -2.02 9.36 -11.01
C ALA A 36 -0.93 9.14 -9.95
N VAL A 37 -1.23 9.42 -8.68
CA VAL A 37 -0.33 9.13 -7.55
C VAL A 37 -0.21 7.61 -7.35
N MET A 38 -1.33 6.90 -7.27
CA MET A 38 -1.35 5.46 -7.03
C MET A 38 -0.66 4.67 -8.15
N GLN A 39 -0.80 5.08 -9.41
CA GLN A 39 -0.11 4.49 -10.56
C GLN A 39 1.42 4.64 -10.50
N ARG A 40 1.96 5.56 -9.69
CA ARG A 40 3.40 5.71 -9.46
C ARG A 40 3.83 5.00 -8.19
N LEU A 41 3.01 5.09 -7.14
CA LEU A 41 3.32 4.58 -5.82
C LEU A 41 3.21 3.05 -5.74
N LEU A 42 2.16 2.45 -6.30
CA LEU A 42 1.96 1.00 -6.28
C LEU A 42 3.10 0.23 -6.97
N PRO A 43 3.57 0.60 -8.19
CA PRO A 43 4.72 -0.06 -8.78
C PRO A 43 6.01 0.14 -7.99
N MET A 44 6.18 1.30 -7.33
CA MET A 44 7.37 1.58 -6.52
C MET A 44 7.41 0.74 -5.25
N VAL A 45 6.27 0.59 -4.55
CA VAL A 45 6.12 -0.33 -3.41
C VAL A 45 6.46 -1.74 -3.84
N TYR A 46 5.87 -2.21 -4.94
CA TYR A 46 6.11 -3.55 -5.48
C TYR A 46 7.59 -3.78 -5.79
N LEU A 47 8.22 -2.85 -6.51
CA LEU A 47 9.63 -2.96 -6.90
C LEU A 47 10.56 -2.97 -5.68
N LYS A 48 10.31 -2.10 -4.70
CA LYS A 48 11.12 -2.06 -3.47
C LYS A 48 10.95 -3.34 -2.63
N ALA A 49 9.73 -3.88 -2.55
CA ALA A 49 9.47 -5.15 -1.88
C ALA A 49 10.20 -6.32 -2.58
N ALA A 50 10.15 -6.37 -3.91
CA ALA A 50 10.76 -7.43 -4.71
C ALA A 50 12.30 -7.49 -4.62
N PHE A 51 12.95 -6.40 -4.19
CA PHE A 51 14.41 -6.35 -3.99
C PHE A 51 14.86 -6.72 -2.59
N ILE A 52 13.94 -6.96 -1.65
CA ILE A 52 14.31 -7.43 -0.33
C ILE A 52 14.57 -8.94 -0.43
N ASP A 53 15.82 -9.34 -0.19
CA ASP A 53 16.18 -10.75 -0.01
C ASP A 53 15.37 -11.40 1.13
N GLU A 54 15.34 -12.74 1.19
CA GLU A 54 14.68 -13.48 2.28
C GLU A 54 15.05 -12.89 3.65
N ILE A 55 14.01 -12.35 4.31
CA ILE A 55 14.09 -11.88 5.69
C ILE A 55 13.88 -13.10 6.58
N GLU A 56 14.83 -13.37 7.48
CA GLU A 56 14.62 -14.35 8.55
C GLU A 56 13.38 -13.95 9.36
N GLU A 57 12.46 -14.88 9.60
CA GLU A 57 11.33 -14.63 10.50
C GLU A 57 11.82 -14.02 11.80
N GLY A 58 11.33 -12.81 12.10
CA GLY A 58 11.71 -12.11 13.31
C GLY A 58 11.31 -12.91 14.54
N VAL A 59 12.14 -12.85 15.59
CA VAL A 59 11.80 -13.45 16.88
C VAL A 59 10.82 -12.51 17.59
N GLY A 60 9.54 -12.88 17.66
CA GLY A 60 8.53 -12.13 18.41
C GLY A 60 7.18 -12.07 17.73
N TYR A 61 6.18 -11.58 18.47
CA TYR A 61 4.86 -11.27 17.94
C TYR A 61 4.86 -9.84 17.41
N VAL A 62 4.35 -9.64 16.20
CA VAL A 62 4.06 -8.31 15.67
C VAL A 62 2.59 -8.02 15.95
N ASP A 63 2.34 -6.98 16.74
CA ASP A 63 0.97 -6.56 17.05
C ASP A 63 0.22 -6.19 15.77
N ALA A 64 -0.99 -6.73 15.61
CA ALA A 64 -1.92 -6.29 14.58
C ALA A 64 -2.43 -4.89 14.94
N VAL A 65 -1.85 -3.88 14.31
CA VAL A 65 -2.17 -2.46 14.59
C VAL A 65 -3.40 -1.94 13.83
N VAL A 66 -3.82 -2.63 12.77
CA VAL A 66 -4.96 -2.23 11.94
C VAL A 66 -6.23 -2.87 12.47
N THR A 67 -7.19 -2.05 12.91
CA THR A 67 -8.52 -2.51 13.33
C THR A 67 -9.50 -2.56 12.16
N GLU A 68 -10.65 -3.19 12.35
CA GLU A 68 -11.74 -3.18 11.37
C GLU A 68 -12.22 -1.74 11.06
N SER A 69 -12.25 -0.87 12.08
CA SER A 69 -12.57 0.54 11.89
C SER A 69 -11.54 1.28 11.03
N ASP A 70 -10.26 0.98 11.17
CA ASP A 70 -9.20 1.61 10.36
C ASP A 70 -9.30 1.15 8.90
N TYR A 71 -9.54 -0.14 8.69
CA TYR A 71 -9.76 -0.70 7.36
C TYR A 71 -10.97 -0.06 6.67
N GLU A 72 -12.12 -0.01 7.37
CA GLU A 72 -13.35 0.54 6.80
C GLU A 72 -13.23 2.05 6.54
N TYR A 73 -12.49 2.77 7.38
CA TYR A 73 -12.17 4.18 7.14
C TYR A 73 -11.46 4.36 5.79
N VAL A 74 -10.34 3.66 5.56
CA VAL A 74 -9.58 3.78 4.31
C VAL A 74 -10.40 3.31 3.10
N ARG A 75 -11.07 2.15 3.22
CA ARG A 75 -11.89 1.57 2.16
C ARG A 75 -12.97 2.54 1.68
N THR A 76 -13.70 3.15 2.61
CA THR A 76 -14.78 4.09 2.28
C THR A 76 -14.27 5.37 1.64
N GLN A 77 -13.10 5.88 2.04
CA GLN A 77 -12.49 7.05 1.39
C GLN A 77 -12.13 6.75 -0.06
N ILE A 78 -11.46 5.62 -0.32
CA ILE A 78 -11.07 5.22 -1.67
C ILE A 78 -12.31 5.02 -2.56
N ALA A 79 -13.32 4.32 -2.07
CA ALA A 79 -14.58 4.12 -2.80
C ALA A 79 -15.27 5.44 -3.15
N ALA A 80 -15.27 6.41 -2.23
CA ALA A 80 -15.84 7.74 -2.46
C ALA A 80 -15.11 8.53 -3.56
N ILE A 81 -13.79 8.33 -3.70
CA ILE A 81 -12.97 8.95 -4.76
C ILE A 81 -13.17 8.24 -6.10
N MET A 82 -13.17 6.90 -6.09
CA MET A 82 -13.21 6.06 -7.29
C MET A 82 -14.60 6.05 -7.94
N ARG A 83 -15.67 6.12 -7.12
CA ARG A 83 -17.07 6.20 -7.57
C ARG A 83 -17.43 5.05 -8.51
N ASP A 84 -17.94 5.37 -9.70
CA ASP A 84 -18.31 4.43 -10.75
C ASP A 84 -17.12 3.61 -11.30
N ALA A 85 -15.89 4.01 -11.00
CA ALA A 85 -14.67 3.30 -11.40
C ALA A 85 -14.07 2.44 -10.27
N ASP A 86 -14.76 2.29 -9.13
CA ASP A 86 -14.32 1.41 -8.03
C ASP A 86 -14.58 -0.08 -8.34
N ASP A 87 -15.54 -0.35 -9.23
CA ASP A 87 -15.85 -1.68 -9.70
C ASP A 87 -15.01 -2.03 -10.96
N TYR A 88 -14.32 -3.17 -10.92
CA TYR A 88 -13.59 -3.73 -12.05
C TYR A 88 -14.13 -5.12 -12.41
N LEU A 89 -14.59 -5.30 -13.65
CA LEU A 89 -15.01 -6.59 -14.17
C LEU A 89 -13.79 -7.36 -14.67
N ASP A 90 -13.32 -8.33 -13.89
CA ASP A 90 -12.25 -9.21 -14.31
C ASP A 90 -12.79 -10.30 -15.25
N VAL A 91 -12.53 -10.16 -16.55
CA VAL A 91 -12.96 -11.12 -17.60
C VAL A 91 -11.82 -11.98 -18.12
N PHE A 92 -10.67 -11.98 -17.45
CA PHE A 92 -9.56 -12.83 -17.86
C PHE A 92 -9.83 -14.28 -17.46
N VAL A 93 -10.19 -15.09 -18.46
CA VAL A 93 -10.16 -16.55 -18.37
C VAL A 93 -8.69 -16.95 -18.34
N GLU A 94 -8.25 -17.61 -17.28
CA GLU A 94 -6.93 -18.25 -17.22
C GLU A 94 -6.80 -19.19 -18.45
N GLN A 95 -5.82 -18.90 -19.32
CA GLN A 95 -5.43 -19.80 -20.42
C GLN A 95 -4.29 -20.71 -19.97
#